data_AF-A0A161XFS5-F1
#
_entry.id   AF-A0A161XFS5-F1
#
_cell.length_a   1.000
_cell.length_b   1.000
_cell.length_c   1.000
_cell.angle_alpha   90.00
_cell.angle_beta   90.00
_cell.angle_gamma   90.00
#
_symmetry.space_group_name_H-M   'P 1'
#
loop_
_entity.id
_entity.type
_entity.pdbx_description
1 polymer ?
#
loop_
_entity_poly.entity_id
_entity_poly.type
_entity_poly.pdbx_seq_one_letter_code
_entity_poly.pdbx_strand_id
1 'polypeptide(L)'
;MARGELAPEPWASEMKAAGLVSPRTGDPSIKQLAEASGLGPSTVHRIVTGKNNTSMPGASTITKLAEALNIEPETVYARLGGIGKLPGKTKSLEVAGMDILESADWVALEIITKRLVAQRRRVIEAEAVRLIGAAK
;
A
#
# COMPACT_ATOMS: atom_id res chain seq x y z
N MET A 1 -27.15 -12.26 -14.22
CA MET A 1 -25.67 -12.29 -14.19
C MET A 1 -25.18 -11.96 -15.59
N ALA A 2 -24.51 -10.83 -15.79
CA ALA A 2 -24.09 -10.41 -17.12
C ALA A 2 -22.99 -11.34 -17.66
N ARG A 3 -23.18 -11.79 -18.91
CA ARG A 3 -22.28 -12.67 -19.66
C ARG A 3 -21.05 -11.88 -20.07
N GLY A 4 -19.86 -12.40 -19.78
CA GLY A 4 -18.64 -12.13 -20.55
C GLY A 4 -18.28 -10.66 -20.77
N GLU A 5 -18.40 -9.78 -19.77
CA GLU A 5 -17.60 -8.55 -19.81
C GLU A 5 -16.13 -8.99 -19.72
N LEU A 6 -15.45 -8.99 -20.87
CA LEU A 6 -14.00 -9.11 -20.97
C LEU A 6 -13.38 -8.08 -20.03
N ALA A 7 -12.32 -8.47 -19.31
CA ALA A 7 -11.59 -7.52 -18.50
C ALA A 7 -11.17 -6.32 -19.38
N PRO A 8 -11.36 -5.07 -18.93
CA PRO A 8 -10.90 -3.91 -19.70
C PRO A 8 -9.38 -3.89 -19.77
N GLU A 9 -8.83 -3.25 -20.78
CA GLU A 9 -7.41 -2.91 -20.78
C GLU A 9 -7.11 -1.89 -19.66
N PRO A 10 -5.94 -1.97 -19.01
CA PRO A 10 -4.80 -2.84 -19.30
C PRO A 10 -4.87 -4.25 -18.65
N TRP A 11 -5.88 -4.51 -17.82
CA TRP A 11 -5.99 -5.76 -17.06
C TRP A 11 -6.09 -6.99 -17.94
N ALA A 12 -6.79 -6.92 -19.07
CA ALA A 12 -6.88 -8.03 -20.01
C ALA A 12 -5.51 -8.50 -20.52
N SER A 13 -4.65 -7.56 -20.93
CA SER A 13 -3.29 -7.88 -21.39
C SER A 13 -2.44 -8.48 -20.26
N GLU A 14 -2.51 -7.90 -19.07
CA GLU A 14 -1.75 -8.37 -17.89
C GLU A 14 -2.21 -9.76 -17.45
N MET A 15 -3.52 -10.04 -17.46
CA MET A 15 -4.06 -11.37 -17.16
C MET A 15 -3.65 -12.41 -18.20
N LYS A 16 -3.58 -12.05 -19.48
CA LYS A 16 -3.05 -12.96 -20.52
C LYS A 16 -1.56 -13.25 -20.30
N ALA A 17 -0.77 -12.22 -20.00
CA ALA A 17 0.65 -12.37 -19.73
C ALA A 17 0.92 -13.27 -18.51
N ALA A 18 0.07 -13.18 -17.49
CA ALA A 18 0.13 -14.03 -16.30
C ALA A 18 -0.51 -15.43 -16.48
N GLY A 19 -1.07 -15.73 -17.66
CA GLY A 19 -1.76 -17.00 -17.91
C GLY A 19 -3.11 -17.16 -17.20
N LEU A 20 -3.67 -16.07 -16.66
CA LEU A 20 -4.95 -16.04 -15.94
C LEU A 20 -6.14 -15.97 -16.90
N VAL A 21 -6.25 -17.00 -17.73
CA VAL A 21 -7.25 -17.11 -18.80
C VAL A 21 -8.23 -18.26 -18.56
N SER A 22 -9.41 -18.14 -19.15
CA SER A 22 -10.43 -19.19 -19.14
C SER A 22 -9.91 -20.43 -19.89
N PRO A 23 -9.90 -21.63 -19.28
CA PRO A 23 -9.46 -22.86 -19.97
C PRO A 23 -10.30 -23.20 -21.20
N ARG A 24 -11.54 -22.70 -21.24
CA ARG A 24 -12.52 -22.99 -22.31
C ARG A 24 -12.41 -22.03 -23.49
N THR A 25 -12.00 -20.78 -23.27
CA THR A 25 -12.08 -19.73 -24.30
C THR A 25 -10.75 -19.01 -24.53
N GLY A 26 -9.76 -19.14 -23.64
CA GLY A 26 -8.50 -18.40 -23.71
C GLY A 26 -8.64 -16.91 -23.35
N ASP A 27 -9.83 -16.46 -22.95
CA ASP A 27 -10.08 -15.07 -22.58
C ASP A 27 -9.60 -14.75 -21.16
N PRO A 28 -9.19 -13.51 -20.86
CA PRO A 28 -8.91 -13.05 -19.50
C PRO A 28 -10.04 -13.39 -18.54
N SER A 29 -9.71 -14.05 -17.43
CA SER A 29 -10.71 -14.59 -16.51
C SER A 29 -10.62 -13.98 -15.13
N ILE A 30 -11.63 -13.18 -14.76
CA ILE A 30 -11.75 -12.59 -13.41
C ILE A 30 -11.78 -13.69 -12.34
N LYS A 31 -12.38 -14.84 -12.66
CA LYS A 31 -12.40 -16.00 -11.76
C LYS A 31 -10.99 -16.52 -11.48
N GLN A 32 -10.17 -16.66 -12.52
CA GLN A 32 -8.78 -17.13 -12.38
C GLN A 32 -7.94 -16.12 -11.59
N LEU A 33 -8.13 -14.82 -11.85
CA LEU A 33 -7.46 -13.78 -11.07
C LEU A 33 -7.87 -13.76 -9.59
N ALA A 34 -9.16 -13.97 -9.29
CA ALA A 34 -9.65 -14.08 -7.93
C ALA A 34 -9.04 -15.29 -7.19
N GLU A 35 -8.96 -16.43 -7.86
CA GLU A 35 -8.34 -17.65 -7.33
C GLU A 35 -6.84 -17.46 -7.08
N ALA A 36 -6.11 -16.92 -8.06
CA ALA A 36 -4.68 -16.65 -7.94
C ALA A 36 -4.32 -15.60 -6.86
N SER A 37 -5.16 -14.57 -6.69
CA SER A 37 -4.94 -13.52 -5.68
C SER A 37 -5.50 -13.87 -4.30
N GLY A 38 -6.25 -14.97 -4.16
CA GLY A 38 -6.97 -15.31 -2.93
C GLY A 38 -8.01 -14.26 -2.50
N LEU A 39 -8.51 -13.46 -3.45
CA LEU A 39 -9.52 -12.43 -3.22
C LEU A 39 -10.91 -12.93 -3.63
N GLY A 40 -11.96 -12.34 -3.06
CA GLY A 40 -13.33 -12.63 -3.45
C GLY A 40 -13.60 -12.25 -4.92
N PRO A 41 -14.30 -13.08 -5.72
CA PRO A 41 -14.60 -12.77 -7.13
C PRO A 41 -15.33 -11.44 -7.32
N SER A 42 -16.23 -11.08 -6.40
CA SER A 42 -16.92 -9.79 -6.41
C SER A 42 -15.99 -8.61 -6.16
N THR A 43 -15.00 -8.77 -5.28
CA THR A 43 -13.97 -7.76 -4.99
C THR A 43 -13.10 -7.53 -6.22
N VAL A 44 -12.61 -8.58 -6.86
CA VAL A 44 -11.79 -8.47 -8.06
C VAL A 44 -12.57 -7.84 -9.21
N HIS A 45 -13.81 -8.28 -9.44
CA HIS A 45 -14.68 -7.67 -10.44
C HIS A 45 -14.85 -6.16 -10.22
N ARG A 46 -15.08 -5.74 -8.97
CA ARG A 46 -15.23 -4.33 -8.60
C ARG A 46 -13.96 -3.51 -8.90
N ILE A 47 -12.79 -4.07 -8.61
CA ILE A 47 -11.49 -3.43 -8.82
C ILE A 47 -11.19 -3.29 -10.31
N VAL A 48 -11.31 -4.41 -11.05
CA VAL A 48 -10.96 -4.48 -12.48
C VAL A 48 -11.90 -3.64 -13.34
N THR A 49 -13.21 -3.65 -13.05
CA THR A 49 -14.20 -2.88 -13.84
C THR A 49 -14.37 -1.44 -13.36
N GLY A 50 -13.81 -1.08 -12.20
CA GLY A 50 -14.03 0.22 -11.55
C GLY A 50 -15.46 0.49 -11.08
N LYS A 51 -16.43 -0.38 -11.40
CA LYS A 51 -17.85 -0.20 -11.04
C LYS A 51 -18.00 -0.20 -9.52
N ASN A 52 -18.62 0.83 -8.96
CA ASN A 52 -18.88 0.98 -7.52
C ASN A 52 -17.62 0.97 -6.62
N ASN A 53 -16.46 1.30 -7.17
CA ASN A 53 -15.25 1.44 -6.36
C ASN A 53 -15.19 2.85 -5.75
N THR A 54 -15.70 3.01 -4.53
CA THR A 54 -15.76 4.31 -3.84
C THR A 54 -14.44 4.66 -3.14
N SER A 55 -13.56 3.67 -2.93
CA SER A 55 -12.31 3.85 -2.19
C SER A 55 -11.16 3.03 -2.78
N MET A 56 -9.94 3.52 -2.61
CA MET A 56 -8.73 2.81 -2.99
C MET A 56 -8.62 1.50 -2.18
N PRO A 57 -8.35 0.34 -2.82
CA PRO A 57 -8.06 -0.89 -2.12
C PRO A 57 -6.85 -0.72 -1.19
N GLY A 58 -6.86 -1.38 -0.03
CA GLY A 58 -5.73 -1.36 0.89
C GLY A 58 -4.49 -2.01 0.29
N ALA A 59 -3.31 -1.66 0.81
CA ALA A 59 -2.03 -2.16 0.30
C ALA A 59 -1.95 -3.69 0.20
N SER A 60 -2.48 -4.42 1.18
CA SER A 60 -2.51 -5.90 1.13
C SER A 60 -3.28 -6.44 -0.07
N THR A 61 -4.40 -5.81 -0.45
CA THR A 61 -5.17 -6.20 -1.64
C THR A 61 -4.39 -5.92 -2.92
N ILE A 62 -3.68 -4.78 -2.96
CA ILE A 62 -2.87 -4.41 -4.12
C ILE A 62 -1.70 -5.38 -4.29
N THR A 63 -1.01 -5.72 -3.21
CA THR A 63 0.09 -6.70 -3.22
C THR A 63 -0.39 -8.07 -3.72
N LYS A 64 -1.53 -8.57 -3.23
CA LYS A 64 -2.09 -9.86 -3.71
C LYS A 64 -2.44 -9.85 -5.20
N LEU A 65 -2.94 -8.74 -5.73
CA LEU A 65 -3.20 -8.59 -7.16
C LEU A 65 -1.91 -8.54 -7.97
N ALA A 66 -0.90 -7.84 -7.45
CA ALA A 66 0.41 -7.72 -8.08
C ALA A 66 1.12 -9.07 -8.18
N GLU A 67 1.12 -9.85 -7.09
CA GLU A 67 1.63 -11.21 -7.04
C GLU A 67 0.92 -12.11 -8.05
N ALA A 68 -0.41 -12.07 -8.10
CA ALA A 68 -1.20 -12.88 -9.03
C ALA A 68 -0.93 -12.54 -10.50
N LEU A 69 -0.71 -11.25 -10.80
CA LEU A 69 -0.43 -10.76 -12.15
C LEU A 69 1.06 -10.79 -12.51
N ASN A 70 1.93 -11.16 -11.57
CA ASN A 70 3.38 -11.11 -11.69
C ASN A 70 3.91 -9.75 -12.17
N ILE A 71 3.41 -8.67 -11.56
CA ILE A 71 3.82 -7.28 -11.83
C ILE A 71 4.09 -6.55 -10.52
N GLU A 72 4.73 -5.38 -10.60
CA GLU A 72 5.03 -4.59 -9.42
C GLU A 72 3.75 -4.00 -8.78
N PRO A 73 3.63 -4.03 -7.43
CA PRO A 73 2.48 -3.44 -6.73
C PRO A 73 2.23 -1.97 -7.08
N GLU A 74 3.28 -1.23 -7.40
CA GLU A 74 3.24 0.19 -7.77
C GLU A 74 2.55 0.38 -9.13
N THR A 75 2.75 -0.55 -10.07
CA THR A 75 2.04 -0.57 -11.35
C THR A 75 0.55 -0.77 -11.12
N VAL A 76 0.17 -1.73 -10.28
CA VAL A 76 -1.24 -1.99 -9.91
C VAL A 76 -1.86 -0.75 -9.26
N TYR A 77 -1.14 -0.10 -8.34
CA TYR A 77 -1.61 1.13 -7.71
C TYR A 77 -1.83 2.27 -8.71
N ALA A 78 -0.91 2.44 -9.67
CA ALA A 78 -1.05 3.42 -10.73
C ALA A 78 -2.27 3.12 -11.64
N ARG A 79 -2.57 1.83 -11.93
CA ARG A 79 -3.77 1.44 -12.69
C ARG A 79 -5.07 1.85 -12.01
N LEU A 80 -5.07 1.89 -10.68
CA LEU A 80 -6.23 2.27 -9.88
C LEU A 80 -6.40 3.80 -9.74
N GLY A 81 -5.63 4.59 -10.50
CA GLY A 81 -5.67 6.04 -10.45
C GLY A 81 -4.89 6.64 -9.28
N GLY A 82 -4.08 5.83 -8.58
CA GLY A 82 -3.16 6.31 -7.56
C GLY A 82 -2.01 7.09 -8.20
N ILE A 83 -1.70 8.27 -7.64
CA ILE A 83 -0.51 9.05 -7.99
C ILE A 83 0.46 8.94 -6.79
N GLY A 84 1.67 8.41 -7.01
CA GLY A 84 2.71 8.28 -5.97
C GLY A 84 2.89 6.86 -5.39
N LYS A 85 3.58 6.74 -4.24
CA LYS A 85 3.86 5.46 -3.55
C LYS A 85 2.59 4.89 -2.89
N LEU A 86 2.48 3.55 -2.87
CA LEU A 86 1.40 2.80 -2.23
C LEU A 86 1.04 3.29 -0.81
N PRO A 87 -0.26 3.52 -0.51
CA PRO A 87 -0.73 3.88 0.83
C PRO A 87 -0.65 2.62 1.71
N GLY A 88 0.49 2.44 2.35
CA GLY A 88 0.77 1.26 3.16
C GLY A 88 2.24 1.06 3.49
N LYS A 89 3.17 1.67 2.74
CA LYS A 89 4.46 2.02 3.31
C LYS A 89 4.28 3.31 4.11
N THR A 90 3.88 3.21 5.38
CA THR A 90 4.45 4.16 6.34
C THR A 90 5.95 4.10 6.09
N LYS A 91 6.54 5.25 5.77
CA LYS A 91 7.99 5.36 5.60
C LYS A 91 8.67 4.61 6.75
N SER A 92 9.20 3.41 6.47
CA SER A 92 10.60 3.20 6.75
C SER A 92 11.27 4.35 6.01
N LEU A 93 11.74 5.35 6.76
CA LEU A 93 12.59 6.37 6.19
C LEU A 93 13.80 5.64 5.64
N GLU A 94 13.76 5.26 4.36
CA GLU A 94 14.94 4.89 3.60
C GLU A 94 15.75 6.17 3.41
N VAL A 95 16.50 6.50 4.45
CA VAL A 95 17.68 7.35 4.34
C VAL A 95 18.70 6.48 3.62
N ALA A 96 19.12 6.91 2.43
CA ALA A 96 20.15 6.21 1.67
C ALA A 96 21.40 6.00 2.56
N GLY A 97 21.73 4.74 2.85
CA GLY A 97 22.89 4.34 3.67
C GLY A 97 22.62 3.52 4.93
N MET A 98 21.37 3.16 5.27
CA MET A 98 21.06 2.37 6.49
C MET A 98 21.04 0.83 6.32
N ASP A 99 21.71 0.28 5.30
CA ASP A 99 21.94 -1.19 5.20
C ASP A 99 23.03 -1.69 6.18
N ILE A 100 23.45 -0.85 7.13
CA ILE A 100 24.59 -1.09 8.05
C ILE A 100 24.13 -1.25 9.50
N LEU A 101 22.84 -0.98 9.81
CA LEU A 101 22.37 -0.91 11.19
C LEU A 101 21.63 -2.19 11.60
N GLU A 102 22.23 -2.90 12.55
CA GLU A 102 21.68 -4.12 13.12
C GLU A 102 20.52 -3.79 14.08
N SER A 103 19.77 -4.81 14.52
CA SER A 103 18.61 -4.61 15.41
C SER A 103 18.94 -3.86 16.71
N ALA A 104 20.19 -3.93 17.17
CA ALA A 104 20.66 -3.19 18.34
C ALA A 104 20.72 -1.67 18.11
N ASP A 105 21.06 -1.22 16.91
CA ASP A 105 21.18 0.19 16.57
C ASP A 105 19.81 0.88 16.52
N TRP A 106 18.78 0.14 16.11
CA TRP A 106 17.40 0.61 16.14
C TRP A 106 16.89 0.85 17.55
N VAL A 107 17.24 -0.01 18.50
CA VAL A 107 16.91 0.18 19.92
C VAL A 107 17.61 1.42 20.48
N ALA A 108 18.88 1.63 20.12
CA ALA A 108 19.63 2.82 20.54
C ALA A 108 18.99 4.11 20.01
N LEU A 109 18.58 4.13 18.74
CA LEU A 109 17.88 5.27 18.14
C LEU A 109 16.53 5.55 18.80
N GLU A 110 15.77 4.51 19.14
CA GLU A 110 14.50 4.69 19.84
C GLU A 110 14.69 5.34 21.22
N ILE A 111 15.71 4.91 21.96
CA ILE A 111 16.06 5.47 23.28
C ILE A 111 16.48 6.94 23.15
N ILE A 112 17.34 7.26 22.17
CA ILE A 112 17.80 8.63 21.92
C ILE A 112 16.61 9.54 21.56
N THR A 113 15.72 9.04 20.70
CA THR A 113 14.56 9.81 20.25
C THR A 113 13.61 10.10 21.42
N LYS A 114 13.30 9.10 22.24
CA LYS A 114 12.48 9.28 23.47
C LYS A 114 13.09 10.30 24.42
N ARG A 115 14.42 10.27 24.57
CA ARG A 115 15.15 11.22 25.43
C ARG A 115 15.08 12.65 24.89
N LEU A 116 15.26 12.84 23.58
CA LEU A 116 15.16 14.16 22.95
C LEU A 116 13.75 14.75 23.04
N VAL A 117 12.72 13.92 22.83
CA VAL A 117 11.31 14.35 22.99
C VAL A 117 11.04 14.77 24.44
N ALA A 118 11.52 13.99 25.41
CA ALA A 118 11.36 14.33 26.83
C ALA A 118 12.10 15.62 27.21
N GLN A 119 13.31 15.86 26.68
CA GLN A 119 14.04 17.10 26.90
C GLN A 119 13.32 18.31 26.31
N ARG A 120 12.82 18.20 25.07
CA ARG A 120 12.06 19.29 24.44
C ARG A 120 10.82 19.65 25.25
N ARG A 121 10.11 18.66 25.79
CA ARG A 121 8.92 18.88 26.61
C ARG A 121 9.25 19.65 27.89
N ARG A 122 10.34 19.29 28.57
CA ARG A 122 10.82 20.00 29.76
C ARG A 122 11.20 21.44 29.47
N VAL A 123 11.82 21.72 28.32
CA VAL A 123 12.16 23.10 27.92
C VAL A 123 10.89 23.91 27.70
N ILE A 124 9.90 23.38 26.98
CA ILE A 124 8.61 24.05 26.74
C ILE A 124 7.88 24.31 28.07
N GLU A 125 7.85 23.34 28.97
CA GLU A 125 7.23 23.49 30.29
C GLU A 125 7.95 24.57 31.12
N ALA A 126 9.28 24.60 31.10
CA ALA A 126 10.07 25.62 31.80
C ALA A 126 9.87 27.02 31.22
N GLU A 127 9.76 27.16 29.90
CA GLU A 127 9.43 28.43 29.22
C GLU A 127 8.00 28.89 29.56
N ALA A 128 7.03 27.98 29.56
CA ALA A 128 5.65 28.29 29.93
C ALA A 128 5.55 28.81 31.37
N VAL A 129 6.28 28.20 32.32
CA VAL A 129 6.33 28.67 33.72
C VAL A 129 6.96 30.06 33.83
N ARG A 130 8.04 30.33 33.08
CA ARG A 130 8.68 31.66 33.05
C ARG A 130 7.74 32.74 32.52
N LEU A 131 6.98 32.45 31.46
CA LEU A 131 6.03 33.40 30.88
C LEU A 131 4.86 33.71 31.83
N ILE A 132 4.35 32.70 32.54
CA ILE A 132 3.30 32.89 33.55
C ILE A 132 3.82 33.69 34.75
N GLY A 133 5.06 33.44 35.18
CA GLY A 133 5.70 34.19 36.27
C GLY A 133 6.03 35.64 35.93
N ALA A 134 6.32 35.95 34.66
CA ALA A 134 6.59 37.31 34.19
C ALA A 134 5.32 38.15 33.96
N ALA A 135 4.15 37.51 33.89
CA ALA A 135 2.84 38.15 33.70
C ALA A 135 2.12 38.46 35.02
N LYS A 136 2.76 38.27 36.17
CA LYS A 136 2.24 38.50 37.52
C LYS A 136 3.05 39.57 38.22
#